data_AF-A0A382HGY9-F1
#
_entry.id   AF-A0A382HGY9-F1
#
_cell.length_a   1.000
_cell.length_b   1.000
_cell.length_c   1.000
_cell.angle_alpha   90.00
_cell.angle_beta   90.00
_cell.angle_gamma   90.00
#
_symmetry.space_group_name_H-M   'P 1'
#
loop_
_entity.id
_entity.type
_entity.pdbx_description
1 polymer ?
#
loop_
_entity_poly.entity_id
_entity_poly.type
_entity_poly.pdbx_seq_one_letter_code
_entity_poly.pdbx_strand_id
1 'polypeptide(L)'
;MFPIKIKQFIQTIPAVLALAFAGSAVAKDSKTLDVYWVDVEGGGGTLIVTPAGESILIDTGMPGGRDPGRLHEAATQVAGVKQIDHLIV
;
A
#
# COMPACT_ATOMS: atom_id res chain seq x y z
N MET A 1 -28.07 -36.39 -24.03
CA MET A 1 -28.40 -35.17 -23.27
C MET A 1 -29.31 -35.57 -22.12
N PHE A 2 -28.74 -35.79 -20.93
CA PHE A 2 -29.49 -36.31 -19.78
C PHE A 2 -30.34 -35.19 -19.13
N PRO A 3 -31.63 -35.44 -18.82
CA PRO A 3 -32.48 -34.41 -18.23
C PRO A 3 -32.08 -34.22 -16.76
N ILE A 4 -31.48 -33.08 -16.45
CA ILE A 4 -31.20 -32.66 -15.07
C ILE A 4 -32.55 -32.58 -14.34
N LYS A 5 -32.72 -33.37 -13.27
CA LYS A 5 -33.96 -33.36 -12.49
C LYS A 5 -34.06 -32.05 -11.71
N ILE A 6 -35.23 -31.41 -11.74
CA ILE A 6 -35.53 -30.13 -11.04
C ILE A 6 -35.04 -30.07 -9.58
N LYS A 7 -35.02 -31.21 -8.86
CA LYS A 7 -34.47 -31.29 -7.49
C LYS A 7 -32.96 -31.01 -7.41
N GLN A 8 -32.18 -31.44 -8.41
CA GLN A 8 -30.73 -31.16 -8.50
C GLN A 8 -30.47 -29.68 -8.79
N PHE A 9 -31.39 -28.99 -9.49
CA PHE A 9 -31.27 -27.55 -9.79
C PHE A 9 -31.46 -26.68 -8.55
N ILE A 10 -32.33 -27.08 -7.62
CA ILE A 10 -32.55 -26.35 -6.36
C ILE A 10 -31.39 -26.56 -5.39
N GLN A 11 -30.73 -27.73 -5.40
CA GLN A 11 -29.60 -28.04 -4.52
C GLN A 11 -28.28 -27.38 -4.97
N THR A 12 -28.11 -27.07 -6.25
CA THR A 12 -26.87 -26.45 -6.77
C THR A 12 -26.80 -24.94 -6.53
N ILE A 13 -27.94 -24.24 -6.46
CA ILE A 13 -28.00 -22.78 -6.22
C ILE A 13 -27.31 -22.36 -4.91
N PRO A 14 -27.60 -22.96 -3.73
CA PRO A 14 -26.91 -22.57 -2.50
C PRO A 14 -25.43 -22.96 -2.50
N ALA A 15 -25.04 -24.03 -3.21
CA ALA A 15 -23.64 -24.44 -3.32
C ALA A 15 -22.81 -23.44 -4.17
N VAL A 16 -23.37 -22.98 -5.29
CA VAL A 16 -22.76 -21.93 -6.13
C VAL A 16 -22.66 -20.61 -5.36
N LEU A 17 -23.69 -20.26 -4.57
CA LEU A 17 -23.69 -19.06 -3.75
C LEU A 17 -22.64 -19.14 -2.63
N ALA A 18 -22.48 -20.30 -1.97
CA ALA A 18 -21.46 -20.50 -0.95
C ALA A 18 -20.02 -20.41 -1.51
N LEU A 19 -19.77 -20.93 -2.72
CA LEU A 19 -18.47 -20.76 -3.39
C LEU A 19 -18.18 -19.31 -3.78
N ALA A 20 -19.21 -18.53 -4.15
CA ALA A 20 -19.04 -17.12 -4.51
C ALA A 20 -18.64 -16.24 -3.31
N PHE A 21 -19.05 -16.59 -2.08
CA PHE A 21 -18.69 -15.86 -0.86
C PHE A 21 -17.37 -16.32 -0.22
N ALA A 22 -16.86 -17.51 -0.54
CA ALA A 22 -15.61 -18.03 0.01
C ALA A 22 -14.34 -17.35 -0.55
N GLY A 23 -14.44 -16.73 -1.74
CA GLY A 23 -13.28 -16.15 -2.44
C GLY A 23 -12.77 -14.81 -1.92
N SER A 24 -13.58 -14.05 -1.17
CA SER A 24 -13.24 -12.66 -0.79
C SER A 24 -12.48 -12.52 0.54
N ALA A 25 -12.16 -13.61 1.22
CA ALA A 25 -11.56 -13.57 2.57
C ALA A 25 -10.02 -13.46 2.59
N VAL A 26 -9.34 -13.37 1.44
CA VAL A 26 -7.86 -13.42 1.33
C VAL A 26 -7.25 -12.13 0.78
N ALA A 27 -7.90 -10.99 0.96
CA ALA A 27 -7.23 -9.69 0.83
C ALA A 27 -7.16 -9.06 2.22
N LYS A 28 -6.33 -9.65 3.08
CA LYS A 28 -5.96 -8.98 4.32
C LYS A 28 -5.15 -7.75 3.89
N ASP A 29 -5.60 -6.59 4.32
CA ASP A 29 -4.96 -5.28 4.19
C ASP A 29 -3.52 -5.33 4.76
N SER A 30 -2.61 -5.99 4.04
CA SER A 30 -1.21 -6.10 4.42
C SER A 30 -0.58 -4.80 3.97
N LYS A 31 -0.63 -3.81 4.86
CA LYS A 31 0.16 -2.59 4.71
C LYS A 31 1.57 -2.96 4.25
N THR A 32 2.04 -2.30 3.22
CA THR A 32 3.33 -2.55 2.59
C THR A 32 4.44 -1.83 3.36
N LEU A 33 5.67 -2.25 3.10
CA LEU A 33 6.83 -1.40 3.35
C LEU A 33 7.01 -0.56 2.09
N ASP A 34 6.72 0.74 2.19
CA ASP A 34 6.84 1.65 1.06
C ASP A 34 8.18 2.38 1.12
N VAL A 35 8.91 2.38 0.01
CA VAL A 35 10.21 3.04 -0.11
C VAL A 35 10.15 4.03 -1.27
N TYR A 36 10.36 5.29 -0.94
CA TYR A 36 10.36 6.39 -1.90
C TYR A 36 11.79 6.90 -2.03
N TRP A 37 12.29 6.84 -3.26
CA TRP A 37 13.53 7.51 -3.62
C TRP A 37 13.21 8.89 -4.17
N VAL A 38 13.68 9.92 -3.49
CA VAL A 38 13.44 11.33 -3.82
C VAL A 38 14.70 11.91 -4.41
N ASP A 39 14.56 12.50 -5.60
CA ASP A 39 15.64 13.18 -6.31
C ASP A 39 16.03 14.48 -5.59
N VAL A 40 17.14 14.41 -4.85
CA VAL A 40 17.82 15.53 -4.18
C VAL A 40 19.17 15.81 -4.86
N GLU A 41 19.71 17.02 -4.74
CA GLU A 41 21.01 17.35 -5.32
C GLU A 41 22.15 16.62 -4.60
N GLY A 42 23.04 15.99 -5.37
CA GLY A 42 24.21 15.28 -4.82
C GLY A 42 23.96 13.83 -4.38
N GLY A 43 22.76 13.29 -4.55
CA GLY A 43 22.43 11.92 -4.16
C GLY A 43 20.95 11.60 -4.24
N GLY A 44 20.42 10.96 -3.21
CA GLY A 44 18.99 10.64 -3.10
C GLY A 44 18.53 10.71 -1.65
N GLY A 45 17.44 11.42 -1.40
CA GLY A 45 16.74 11.37 -0.12
C GLY A 45 15.82 10.17 -0.11
N THR A 46 15.91 9.32 0.91
CA THR A 46 15.10 8.10 0.98
C THR A 46 14.07 8.20 2.09
N LEU A 47 12.80 8.14 1.74
CA LEU A 47 11.69 8.03 2.69
C LEU A 47 11.21 6.58 2.73
N ILE A 48 11.12 6.01 3.92
CA ILE A 48 10.59 4.68 4.17
C ILE A 48 9.36 4.81 5.05
N VAL A 49 8.27 4.15 4.68
CA VAL A 49 7.06 4.02 5.51
C VAL A 49 6.82 2.55 5.82
N THR A 50 6.84 2.20 7.10
CA THR A 50 6.67 0.81 7.54
C THR A 50 5.20 0.38 7.47
N PRO A 51 4.92 -0.94 7.47
CA PRO A 51 3.55 -1.43 7.65
C PRO A 51 2.87 -0.95 8.94
N ALA A 52 3.64 -0.54 9.95
CA ALA A 52 3.10 0.05 11.18
C ALA A 52 2.70 1.53 11.01
N GLY A 53 3.12 2.18 9.92
CA GLY A 53 2.92 3.59 9.64
C GLY A 53 4.03 4.50 10.16
N GLU A 54 5.15 3.95 10.61
CA GLU A 54 6.32 4.73 11.02
C GLU A 54 7.10 5.21 9.79
N SER A 55 7.66 6.41 9.89
CA SER A 55 8.35 7.10 8.82
C SER A 55 9.82 7.34 9.14
N ILE A 56 10.70 6.95 8.21
CA ILE A 56 12.15 7.11 8.33
C ILE A 56 12.62 7.89 7.12
N LEU A 57 13.25 9.04 7.35
CA LEU A 57 13.89 9.85 6.33
C LEU A 57 15.41 9.74 6.46
N ILE A 58 16.07 9.32 5.39
CA ILE A 58 17.53 9.20 5.29
C ILE A 58 18.03 10.20 4.25
N ASP A 59 18.95 11.07 4.67
CA ASP A 59 19.48 12.20 3.90
C ASP A 59 18.39 13.23 3.51
N THR A 60 18.76 14.50 3.50
CA THR A 60 17.88 15.63 3.17
C THR A 60 18.36 16.46 1.99
N GLY A 61 19.49 16.09 1.38
CA GLY A 61 20.07 16.83 0.26
C GLY A 61 20.55 18.23 0.64
N MET A 62 20.52 19.14 -0.33
CA MET A 62 21.04 20.48 -0.20
C MET A 62 20.04 21.43 0.49
N PRO A 63 20.52 22.36 1.34
CA PRO A 63 19.67 23.36 1.96
C PRO A 63 19.08 24.32 0.91
N GLY A 64 17.86 24.78 1.14
CA GLY A 64 17.14 25.69 0.24
C GLY A 64 15.71 25.23 -0.01
N GLY A 65 15.14 25.62 -1.14
CA GLY A 65 13.74 25.29 -1.46
C GLY A 65 13.55 23.97 -2.21
N ARG A 66 14.51 23.53 -3.04
CA ARG A 66 14.32 22.41 -3.97
C ARG A 66 14.23 21.07 -3.23
N ASP A 67 15.29 20.66 -2.54
CA ASP A 67 15.37 19.31 -1.95
C ASP A 67 14.40 19.14 -0.76
N PRO A 68 14.35 20.08 0.21
CA PRO A 68 13.34 20.01 1.27
C PRO A 68 11.91 20.07 0.74
N GLY A 69 11.66 20.83 -0.34
CA GLY A 69 10.34 20.92 -0.97
C GLY A 69 9.89 19.58 -1.57
N ARG A 70 10.77 18.90 -2.29
CA ARG A 70 10.49 17.57 -2.89
C ARG A 70 10.29 16.50 -1.83
N LEU A 71 11.10 16.51 -0.78
CA LEU A 71 10.96 15.61 0.37
C LEU A 71 9.63 15.85 1.10
N HIS A 72 9.26 17.11 1.28
CA HIS A 72 7.97 17.47 1.88
C HIS A 72 6.79 17.01 1.02
N GLU A 73 6.85 17.19 -0.29
CA GLU A 73 5.84 16.69 -1.23
C GLU A 73 5.74 15.15 -1.18
N ALA A 74 6.88 14.44 -1.21
CA ALA A 74 6.90 13.00 -1.10
C ALA A 74 6.29 12.51 0.22
N ALA A 75 6.65 13.13 1.35
CA ALA A 75 6.12 12.76 2.66
C ALA A 75 4.62 13.03 2.78
N THR A 76 4.17 14.22 2.38
CA THR A 76 2.80 14.67 2.66
C THR A 76 1.79 14.28 1.58
N GLN A 77 2.17 14.38 0.31
CA GLN A 77 1.24 14.21 -0.81
C GLN A 77 1.30 12.79 -1.39
N VAL A 78 2.48 12.16 -1.39
CA VAL A 78 2.65 10.81 -1.94
C VAL A 78 2.50 9.74 -0.86
N ALA A 79 3.23 9.85 0.25
CA ALA A 79 3.20 8.88 1.34
C ALA A 79 2.08 9.14 2.37
N GLY A 80 1.56 10.38 2.44
CA GLY A 80 0.48 10.75 3.34
C GLY A 80 0.87 10.78 4.83
N VAL A 81 2.16 10.86 5.14
CA VAL A 81 2.64 10.95 6.53
C VAL A 81 2.56 12.38 7.05
N LYS A 82 2.23 12.53 8.34
CA LYS A 82 2.04 13.84 8.99
C LYS A 82 3.30 14.36 9.70
N GLN A 83 4.26 13.47 9.92
CA GLN A 83 5.52 13.74 10.58
C GLN A 83 6.56 12.76 10.06
N ILE A 84 7.84 13.03 10.37
CA ILE A 84 8.95 12.11 10.20
C ILE A 84 9.32 11.60 11.59
N ASP A 85 9.19 10.29 11.83
CA ASP A 85 9.45 9.69 13.14
C ASP A 85 10.95 9.53 13.40
N HIS A 86 11.72 9.28 12.34
CA HIS A 86 13.16 9.11 12.40
C HIS A 86 13.86 9.86 11.27
N LEU A 87 14.88 10.64 11.61
CA LEU A 87 15.77 11.31 10.67
C LEU A 87 17.19 10.76 10.84
N ILE A 88 17.79 10.32 9.75
CA ILE A 88 19.17 9.81 9.69
C ILE A 88 19.96 10.68 8.71
N VAL A 89 21.08 11.25 9.17
CA VAL A 89 21.95 12.18 8.42
C VAL A 89 23.42 11.76 8.51
#